data_AF-A0A7C6DXZ1-F1
#
_entry.id   AF-A0A7C6DXZ1-F1
#
_cell.length_a   1.000
_cell.length_b   1.000
_cell.length_c   1.000
_cell.angle_alpha   90.00
_cell.angle_beta   90.00
_cell.angle_gamma   90.00
#
_symmetry.space_group_name_H-M   'P 1'
#
loop_
_entity.id
_entity.type
_entity.pdbx_description
1 polymer ?
#
loop_
_entity_poly.entity_id
_entity_poly.type
_entity_poly.pdbx_seq_one_letter_code
_entity_poly.pdbx_strand_id
1 'polypeptide(L)'
;MINFKILKTLGFATIFALSVFSAFGQKTKQIPPAATDVSAIVRGTAAYAEIALKKAEVDAELESLLPDYTEDFPKIKELRFASNLLTQDLASLNAVRPDETAKLTLALGKLMIRRLEAAIDLWKLRQTYADNHPDVRRALRRWEIFDKTVKDILETSK
;
A
#
# COMPACT_ATOMS: atom_id res chain seq x y z
N MET A 1 -44.58 -14.72 72.34
CA MET A 1 -43.94 -16.04 72.40
C MET A 1 -42.46 -15.86 72.72
N ILE A 2 -41.90 -16.85 73.41
CA ILE A 2 -40.65 -16.84 74.18
C ILE A 2 -39.39 -16.87 73.30
N ASN A 3 -38.33 -16.17 73.72
CA ASN A 3 -36.96 -16.26 73.21
C ASN A 3 -36.32 -17.59 73.62
N PHE A 4 -35.60 -18.29 72.73
CA PHE A 4 -34.53 -19.18 73.17
C PHE A 4 -33.37 -19.32 72.18
N LYS A 5 -32.19 -19.31 72.81
CA LYS A 5 -30.80 -19.30 72.36
C LYS A 5 -30.29 -20.68 71.90
N ILE A 6 -29.27 -20.66 71.03
CA ILE A 6 -28.02 -21.47 71.04
C ILE A 6 -28.14 -22.99 70.73
N LEU A 7 -27.17 -23.53 69.94
CA LEU A 7 -26.19 -24.61 70.29
C LEU A 7 -25.76 -25.38 69.02
N LYS A 8 -24.60 -25.05 68.43
CA LYS A 8 -23.27 -25.71 68.52
C LYS A 8 -23.13 -27.09 67.87
N THR A 9 -22.18 -27.14 66.92
CA THR A 9 -21.12 -28.16 66.68
C THR A 9 -21.51 -29.62 66.47
N LEU A 10 -21.17 -30.15 65.29
CA LEU A 10 -20.53 -31.46 65.18
C LEU A 10 -19.44 -31.38 64.10
N GLY A 11 -18.19 -31.59 64.50
CA GLY A 11 -17.08 -31.76 63.58
C GLY A 11 -17.03 -33.20 63.09
N PHE A 12 -16.54 -33.37 61.86
CA PHE A 12 -15.85 -34.60 61.48
C PHE A 12 -14.70 -34.22 60.55
N ALA A 13 -13.49 -34.47 61.06
CA ALA A 13 -12.25 -34.36 60.30
C ALA A 13 -12.22 -35.47 59.25
N THR A 14 -11.82 -35.15 58.03
CA THR A 14 -11.22 -36.11 57.11
C THR A 14 -10.08 -35.45 56.37
N ILE A 15 -8.91 -36.05 56.58
CA ILE A 15 -7.61 -35.72 56.04
C ILE A 15 -7.56 -36.13 54.56
N PHE A 16 -6.58 -35.61 53.83
CA PHE A 16 -5.96 -36.16 52.60
C PHE A 16 -6.35 -35.48 51.27
N ALA A 17 -5.52 -34.53 50.83
CA ALA A 17 -4.80 -34.63 49.54
C ALA A 17 -3.98 -33.35 49.30
N LEU A 18 -2.67 -33.47 49.54
CA LEU A 18 -1.64 -32.54 49.17
C LEU A 18 -1.58 -32.46 47.63
N SER A 19 -2.24 -31.46 47.03
CA SER A 19 -2.10 -31.18 45.60
C SER A 19 -0.88 -30.29 45.40
N VAL A 20 0.24 -30.93 45.04
CA VAL A 20 1.42 -30.28 44.50
C VAL A 20 0.99 -29.53 43.24
N PHE A 21 0.83 -28.21 43.36
CA PHE A 21 0.73 -27.34 42.20
C PHE A 21 2.10 -27.30 41.55
N SER A 22 2.31 -28.16 40.55
CA SER A 22 3.42 -28.06 39.62
C SER A 22 3.32 -26.70 38.93
N ALA A 23 4.14 -25.75 39.38
CA ALA A 23 4.36 -24.49 38.69
C ALA A 23 4.93 -24.83 37.30
N PHE A 24 4.04 -24.96 36.32
CA PHE A 24 4.40 -25.01 34.92
C PHE A 24 4.94 -23.63 34.58
N GLY A 25 6.27 -23.49 34.64
CA GLY A 25 6.96 -22.29 34.17
C GLY A 25 6.60 -22.09 32.71
N GLN A 26 5.64 -21.21 32.44
CA GLN A 26 5.46 -20.63 31.13
C GLN A 26 6.73 -19.86 30.82
N LYS A 27 7.69 -20.51 30.15
CA LYS A 27 8.64 -19.80 29.31
C LYS A 27 7.78 -19.09 28.27
N THR A 28 7.44 -17.84 28.55
CA THR A 28 7.03 -16.89 27.52
C THR A 28 8.14 -16.91 26.50
N LYS A 29 7.92 -17.67 25.42
CA LYS A 29 8.74 -17.61 24.23
C LYS A 29 8.63 -16.15 23.81
N GLN A 30 9.65 -15.34 24.12
CA GLN A 30 9.80 -14.03 23.51
C GLN A 30 9.87 -14.31 22.02
N ILE A 31 8.73 -14.14 21.37
CA ILE A 31 8.65 -14.10 19.92
C ILE A 31 9.50 -12.87 19.60
N PRO A 32 10.68 -13.02 18.96
CA PRO A 32 11.42 -11.85 18.52
C PRO A 32 10.45 -11.00 17.70
N PRO A 33 10.44 -9.66 17.84
CA PRO A 33 9.55 -8.82 17.05
C PRO A 33 9.72 -9.27 15.59
N ALA A 34 8.61 -9.69 14.98
CA ALA A 34 8.63 -10.17 13.61
C ALA A 34 9.34 -9.10 12.79
N ALA A 35 10.46 -9.47 12.15
CA ALA A 35 11.22 -8.56 11.31
C ALA A 35 10.20 -7.91 10.38
N THR A 36 9.94 -6.62 10.62
CA THR A 36 8.89 -5.92 9.90
C THR A 36 9.40 -5.83 8.48
N ASP A 37 8.81 -6.60 7.58
CA ASP A 37 9.17 -6.54 6.17
C ASP A 37 8.91 -5.10 5.73
N VAL A 38 10.00 -4.35 5.56
CA VAL A 38 9.98 -2.93 5.22
C VAL A 38 9.20 -2.70 3.92
N SER A 39 9.28 -3.67 2.99
CA SER A 39 8.50 -3.66 1.75
C SER A 39 7.01 -3.85 2.02
N ALA A 40 6.61 -4.64 3.01
CA ALA A 40 5.21 -4.80 3.39
C ALA A 40 4.60 -3.51 3.96
N ILE A 41 5.38 -2.68 4.65
CA ILE A 41 4.91 -1.38 5.17
C ILE A 41 4.50 -0.47 4.01
N VAL A 42 5.38 -0.31 3.01
CA VAL A 42 5.09 0.54 1.85
C VAL A 42 3.91 0.02 1.03
N ARG A 43 3.84 -1.30 0.81
CA ARG A 43 2.73 -1.93 0.07
C ARG A 43 1.38 -1.77 0.77
N GLY A 44 1.38 -1.57 2.08
CA GLY A 44 0.18 -1.29 2.88
C GLY A 44 -0.28 0.17 2.81
N THR A 45 0.43 1.05 2.11
CA THR A 45 0.07 2.48 2.05
C THR A 45 -1.03 2.77 1.02
N ALA A 46 -1.78 3.84 1.26
CA ALA A 46 -2.86 4.25 0.37
C ALA A 46 -2.36 4.71 -1.01
N ALA A 47 -1.20 5.38 -1.08
CA ALA A 47 -0.60 5.74 -2.37
C ALA A 47 -0.28 4.48 -3.20
N TYR A 48 0.33 3.47 -2.58
CA TYR A 48 0.68 2.22 -3.25
C TYR A 48 -0.57 1.50 -3.77
N ALA A 49 -1.60 1.39 -2.93
CA ALA A 49 -2.86 0.74 -3.30
C ALA A 49 -3.52 1.38 -4.52
N GLU A 50 -3.52 2.71 -4.64
CA GLU A 50 -4.09 3.39 -5.81
C GLU A 50 -3.31 3.14 -7.09
N ILE A 51 -1.98 3.19 -7.04
CA ILE A 51 -1.15 2.92 -8.21
C ILE A 51 -1.25 1.45 -8.62
N ALA A 52 -1.30 0.53 -7.65
CA ALA A 52 -1.48 -0.88 -7.90
C ALA A 52 -2.85 -1.18 -8.52
N LEU A 53 -3.91 -0.52 -8.04
CA LEU A 53 -5.24 -0.61 -8.64
C LEU A 53 -5.22 -0.12 -10.08
N LYS A 54 -4.68 1.08 -10.33
CA LYS A 54 -4.63 1.63 -11.69
C LYS A 54 -3.81 0.76 -12.63
N LYS A 55 -2.72 0.16 -12.15
CA LYS A 55 -1.91 -0.78 -12.92
C LYS A 55 -2.70 -2.03 -13.28
N ALA A 56 -3.43 -2.62 -12.33
CA ALA A 56 -4.26 -3.78 -12.58
C ALA A 56 -5.35 -3.49 -13.62
N GLU A 57 -5.98 -2.30 -13.59
CA GLU A 57 -6.94 -1.89 -14.62
C GLU A 57 -6.29 -1.82 -16.02
N VAL A 58 -5.14 -1.17 -16.13
CA VAL A 58 -4.41 -1.01 -17.40
C VAL A 58 -3.94 -2.36 -17.94
N ASP A 59 -3.40 -3.22 -17.08
CA ASP A 59 -2.93 -4.55 -17.47
C ASP A 59 -4.11 -5.44 -17.88
N ALA A 60 -5.24 -5.38 -17.16
CA ALA A 60 -6.44 -6.13 -17.54
C ALA A 60 -6.99 -5.67 -18.90
N GLU A 61 -7.03 -4.37 -19.15
CA GLU A 61 -7.43 -3.82 -20.46
C GLU A 61 -6.46 -4.27 -21.55
N LEU A 62 -5.15 -4.23 -21.30
CA LEU A 62 -4.13 -4.68 -22.24
C LEU A 62 -4.31 -6.16 -22.60
N GLU A 63 -4.37 -7.03 -21.59
CA GLU A 63 -4.55 -8.48 -21.76
C GLU A 63 -5.87 -8.82 -22.47
N SER A 64 -6.91 -8.01 -22.30
CA SER A 64 -8.18 -8.20 -23.01
C SER A 64 -8.09 -7.90 -24.51
N LEU A 65 -7.14 -7.06 -24.94
CA LEU A 65 -6.98 -6.67 -26.35
C LEU A 65 -5.99 -7.55 -27.12
N LEU A 66 -5.01 -8.16 -26.44
CA LEU A 66 -3.97 -8.98 -27.08
C LEU A 66 -4.47 -10.20 -27.89
N PRO A 67 -5.63 -10.82 -27.60
CA PRO A 67 -6.18 -11.89 -28.45
C PRO A 67 -6.65 -11.40 -29.83
N ASP A 68 -7.16 -10.17 -29.90
CA ASP A 68 -7.86 -9.64 -31.08
C ASP A 68 -7.00 -8.65 -31.89
N TYR A 69 -5.98 -8.06 -31.27
CA TYR A 69 -5.17 -7.00 -31.86
C TYR A 69 -3.68 -7.30 -31.74
N THR A 70 -2.93 -6.88 -32.75
CA THR A 70 -1.46 -6.97 -32.74
C THR A 70 -0.84 -5.82 -31.92
N GLU A 71 0.44 -5.98 -31.59
CA GLU A 71 1.25 -4.97 -30.89
C GLU A 71 1.29 -3.60 -31.60
N ASP A 72 0.94 -3.56 -32.90
CA ASP A 72 0.90 -2.32 -33.66
C ASP A 72 -0.34 -1.48 -33.43
N PHE A 73 -1.38 -2.04 -32.82
CA PHE A 73 -2.61 -1.34 -32.51
C PHE A 73 -2.34 -0.15 -31.57
N PRO A 74 -2.76 1.08 -31.91
CA PRO A 74 -2.40 2.29 -31.15
C PRO A 74 -2.75 2.21 -29.66
N LYS A 75 -3.88 1.58 -29.32
CA LYS A 75 -4.31 1.42 -27.93
C LYS A 75 -3.43 0.45 -27.14
N ILE A 76 -2.91 -0.62 -27.77
CA ILE A 76 -1.94 -1.52 -27.13
C ILE A 76 -0.65 -0.75 -26.79
N LYS A 77 -0.14 0.06 -27.72
CA LYS A 77 1.05 0.90 -27.49
C LYS A 77 0.84 1.88 -26.32
N GLU A 78 -0.33 2.52 -26.28
CA GLU A 78 -0.72 3.42 -25.19
C GLU A 78 -0.78 2.69 -23.82
N LEU A 79 -1.44 1.52 -23.76
CA LEU A 79 -1.58 0.76 -22.52
C LEU A 79 -0.23 0.24 -22.02
N ARG A 80 0.65 -0.22 -22.92
CA ARG A 80 2.02 -0.60 -22.55
C ARG A 80 2.83 0.58 -22.01
N PHE A 81 2.72 1.75 -22.66
CA PHE A 81 3.34 2.96 -22.17
C PHE A 81 2.86 3.30 -20.76
N ALA A 82 1.54 3.25 -20.52
CA ALA A 82 0.95 3.52 -19.21
C ALA A 82 1.38 2.49 -18.15
N SER A 83 1.36 1.20 -18.49
CA SER A 83 1.76 0.12 -17.57
C SER A 83 3.23 0.23 -17.15
N ASN A 84 4.11 0.62 -18.07
CA ASN A 84 5.52 0.86 -17.79
C ASN A 84 5.72 2.02 -16.80
N LEU A 85 5.02 3.15 -17.00
CA LEU A 85 5.07 4.28 -16.06
C LEU A 85 4.54 3.90 -14.68
N LEU A 86 3.42 3.19 -14.61
CA LEU A 86 2.86 2.72 -13.33
C LEU A 86 3.81 1.76 -12.60
N THR A 87 4.55 0.94 -13.34
CA THR A 87 5.59 0.06 -12.76
C THR A 87 6.74 0.86 -12.16
N GLN A 88 7.19 1.92 -12.84
CA GLN A 88 8.22 2.84 -12.31
C GLN A 88 7.72 3.59 -11.08
N ASP A 89 6.44 3.93 -11.03
CA ASP A 89 5.81 4.61 -9.89
C ASP A 89 5.75 3.71 -8.66
N LEU A 90 5.35 2.45 -8.82
CA LEU A 90 5.41 1.46 -7.74
C LEU A 90 6.85 1.24 -7.25
N ALA A 91 7.83 1.23 -8.15
CA ALA A 91 9.24 1.12 -7.78
C ALA A 91 9.70 2.35 -6.98
N SER A 92 9.28 3.55 -7.39
CA SER A 92 9.59 4.81 -6.70
C SER A 92 8.98 4.86 -5.30
N LEU A 93 7.73 4.40 -5.15
CA LEU A 93 7.08 4.26 -3.84
C LEU A 93 7.84 3.28 -2.94
N ASN A 94 8.22 2.10 -3.47
CA ASN A 94 8.99 1.09 -2.74
C ASN A 94 10.40 1.56 -2.33
N ALA A 95 10.95 2.58 -2.98
CA ALA A 95 12.23 3.18 -2.62
C ALA A 95 12.12 4.16 -1.44
N VAL A 96 10.91 4.55 -1.03
CA VAL A 96 10.70 5.40 0.13
C VAL A 96 11.03 4.65 1.41
N ARG A 97 11.80 5.30 2.28
CA ARG A 97 12.19 4.72 3.56
C ARG A 97 10.97 4.44 4.43
N PRO A 98 10.99 3.38 5.25
CA PRO A 98 9.84 3.01 6.09
C PRO A 98 9.41 4.12 7.07
N ASP A 99 10.35 4.95 7.55
CA ASP A 99 10.08 6.09 8.44
C ASP A 99 9.44 7.29 7.75
N GLU A 100 9.44 7.34 6.41
CA GLU A 100 8.84 8.39 5.60
C GLU A 100 7.49 7.99 4.99
N THR A 101 6.98 6.80 5.31
CA THR A 101 5.74 6.26 4.73
C THR A 101 4.50 7.10 5.01
N ALA A 102 4.54 7.99 6.00
CA ALA A 102 3.46 8.94 6.28
C ALA A 102 3.14 9.86 5.09
N LYS A 103 4.10 10.13 4.20
CA LYS A 103 3.87 10.94 2.99
C LYS A 103 3.17 10.16 1.86
N LEU A 104 3.11 8.84 1.95
CA LEU A 104 2.50 7.94 0.97
C LEU A 104 0.97 7.87 1.12
N THR A 105 0.35 9.03 1.02
CA THR A 105 -1.09 9.23 1.23
C THR A 105 -1.91 8.90 -0.01
N LEU A 106 -3.22 8.73 0.18
CA LEU A 106 -4.18 8.61 -0.92
C LEU A 106 -4.08 9.77 -1.93
N ALA A 107 -3.85 10.99 -1.44
CA ALA A 107 -3.71 12.17 -2.29
C ALA A 107 -2.48 12.10 -3.19
N LEU A 108 -1.36 11.55 -2.69
CA LEU A 108 -0.18 11.30 -3.51
C LEU A 108 -0.46 10.26 -4.60
N GLY A 109 -1.13 9.15 -4.27
CA GLY A 109 -1.54 8.16 -5.27
C GLY A 109 -2.38 8.78 -6.40
N LYS A 110 -3.39 9.58 -6.04
CA LYS A 110 -4.21 10.32 -7.02
C LYS A 110 -3.41 11.32 -7.85
N LEU A 111 -2.46 12.04 -7.22
CA LEU A 111 -1.58 12.97 -7.91
C LEU A 111 -0.70 12.27 -8.95
N MET A 112 -0.14 11.11 -8.61
CA MET A 112 0.66 10.29 -9.53
C MET A 112 -0.20 9.76 -10.69
N ILE A 113 -1.46 9.40 -10.46
CA ILE A 113 -2.41 9.06 -11.54
C ILE A 113 -2.66 10.27 -12.46
N ARG A 114 -2.86 11.48 -11.92
CA ARG A 114 -2.99 12.70 -12.75
C ARG A 114 -1.73 12.99 -13.57
N ARG A 115 -0.56 12.73 -13.00
CA ARG A 115 0.73 12.83 -13.71
C ARG A 115 0.80 11.82 -14.86
N LEU A 116 0.36 10.58 -14.64
CA LEU A 116 0.26 9.54 -15.67
C LEU A 116 -0.65 9.98 -16.82
N GLU A 117 -1.85 10.48 -16.52
CA GLU A 117 -2.80 10.98 -17.53
C GLU A 117 -2.15 12.09 -18.39
N ALA A 118 -1.50 13.07 -17.75
CA ALA A 118 -0.79 14.12 -18.46
C ALA A 118 0.40 13.59 -19.30
N ALA A 119 1.08 12.54 -18.84
CA ALA A 119 2.17 11.90 -19.58
C ALA A 119 1.65 11.16 -20.82
N ILE A 120 0.49 10.49 -20.72
CA ILE A 120 -0.16 9.82 -21.84
C ILE A 120 -0.59 10.85 -22.90
N ASP A 121 -1.21 11.95 -22.49
CA ASP A 121 -1.59 13.04 -23.40
C ASP A 121 -0.38 13.61 -24.15
N LEU A 122 0.71 13.89 -23.41
CA LEU A 122 1.96 14.37 -24.00
C LEU A 122 2.55 13.35 -24.99
N TRP A 123 2.57 12.07 -24.60
CA TRP A 123 3.09 10.99 -25.44
C TRP A 123 2.30 10.89 -26.75
N LYS A 124 0.96 10.92 -26.70
CA LYS A 124 0.09 10.91 -27.88
C LYS A 124 0.40 12.08 -28.82
N LEU A 125 0.50 13.29 -28.28
CA LEU A 125 0.79 14.48 -29.09
C LEU A 125 2.15 14.39 -29.77
N ARG A 126 3.17 13.85 -29.10
CA ARG A 126 4.50 13.64 -29.67
C ARG A 126 4.56 12.57 -30.76
N GLN A 127 3.58 11.67 -30.85
CA GLN A 127 3.47 10.76 -31.99
C GLN A 127 3.04 11.48 -33.27
N THR A 128 2.41 12.65 -33.15
CA THR A 128 1.78 13.37 -34.28
C THR A 128 2.49 14.68 -34.62
N TYR A 129 3.00 15.38 -33.60
CA TYR A 129 3.54 16.73 -33.72
C TYR A 129 4.99 16.81 -33.21
N ALA A 130 5.75 17.74 -33.77
CA ALA A 130 7.08 18.09 -33.27
C ALA A 130 7.00 18.82 -31.91
N ASP A 131 8.09 18.78 -31.14
CA ASP A 131 8.15 19.35 -29.78
C ASP A 131 7.88 20.86 -29.70
N ASN A 132 8.11 21.60 -30.79
CA ASN A 132 7.85 23.04 -30.85
C ASN A 132 6.36 23.38 -31.05
N HIS A 133 5.51 22.40 -31.36
CA HIS A 133 4.08 22.60 -31.56
C HIS A 133 3.41 23.16 -30.29
N PRO A 134 2.51 24.15 -30.39
CA PRO A 134 1.87 24.75 -29.22
C PRO A 134 1.20 23.73 -28.29
N ASP A 135 0.59 22.68 -28.83
CA ASP A 135 -0.08 21.64 -28.02
C ASP A 135 0.89 20.77 -27.26
N VAL A 136 2.01 20.37 -27.88
CA VAL A 136 3.06 19.59 -27.22
C VAL A 136 3.66 20.40 -26.08
N ARG A 137 3.95 21.69 -26.31
CA ARG A 137 4.46 22.56 -25.23
C ARG A 137 3.46 22.73 -24.09
N ARG A 138 2.17 22.89 -24.38
CA ARG A 138 1.13 23.01 -23.35
C ARG A 138 0.99 21.73 -22.53
N ALA A 139 0.96 20.58 -23.19
CA ALA A 139 0.92 19.28 -22.53
C ALA A 139 2.17 19.02 -21.69
N LEU A 140 3.35 19.37 -22.22
CA LEU A 140 4.62 19.27 -21.52
C LEU A 140 4.60 20.10 -20.23
N ARG A 141 4.18 21.36 -20.29
CA ARG A 141 4.06 22.21 -19.09
C ARG A 141 3.11 21.62 -18.05
N ARG A 142 1.99 21.06 -18.48
CA ARG A 142 1.04 20.41 -17.57
C ARG A 142 1.67 19.20 -16.87
N TRP A 143 2.34 18.34 -17.64
CA TRP A 143 3.04 17.18 -17.09
C TRP A 143 4.16 17.59 -16.12
N GLU A 144 4.97 18.59 -16.47
CA GLU A 144 6.06 19.11 -15.62
C GLU A 144 5.56 19.60 -14.25
N ILE A 145 4.39 20.24 -14.20
CA ILE A 145 3.79 20.70 -12.94
C ILE A 145 3.49 19.52 -12.02
N PHE A 146 2.83 18.49 -12.54
CA PHE A 146 2.53 17.29 -11.75
C PHE A 146 3.79 16.52 -11.36
N ASP A 147 4.73 16.35 -12.29
CA ASP A 147 5.97 15.63 -12.04
C ASP A 147 6.83 16.30 -10.97
N LYS A 148 6.93 17.64 -11.02
CA LYS A 148 7.59 18.41 -9.97
C LYS A 148 6.93 18.19 -8.62
N THR A 149 5.61 18.32 -8.51
CA THR A 149 4.93 18.13 -7.21
C THR A 149 5.09 16.71 -6.67
N VAL A 150 5.05 15.68 -7.52
CA VAL A 150 5.32 14.30 -7.10
C VAL A 150 6.75 14.16 -6.58
N LYS A 151 7.74 14.72 -7.29
CA LYS A 151 9.14 14.72 -6.85
C LYS A 151 9.32 15.46 -5.53
N ASP A 152 8.76 16.66 -5.39
CA ASP A 152 8.86 17.45 -4.16
C ASP A 152 8.33 16.68 -2.93
N ILE A 153 7.28 15.85 -3.10
CA ILE A 153 6.73 15.01 -2.02
C ILE A 153 7.60 13.76 -1.77
N LEU A 154 8.12 13.13 -2.83
CA LEU A 154 8.90 11.91 -2.73
C LEU A 154 10.35 12.16 -2.29
N GLU A 155 10.93 13.31 -2.62
CA GLU A 155 12.24 13.73 -2.16
C GLU A 155 12.26 13.86 -0.64
N THR A 156 13.36 13.44 -0.04
CA THR A 156 13.58 13.55 1.40
C THR A 156 13.91 15.00 1.72
N SER A 157 13.20 15.60 2.67
CA SER A 157 13.66 16.85 3.29
C SER A 157 14.99 16.54 3.99
N LYS A 158 16.10 16.98 3.40
CA LYS A 158 17.44 16.84 3.97
C LYS A 158 17.57 17.56 5.31
#